data_AF-A0A7S2HKD2-F1
#
_entry.id   AF-A0A7S2HKD2-F1
#
_cell.length_a   1.000
_cell.length_b   1.000
_cell.length_c   1.000
_cell.angle_alpha   90.00
_cell.angle_beta   90.00
_cell.angle_gamma   90.00
#
_symmetry.space_group_name_H-M   'P 1'
#
loop_
_entity.id
_entity.type
_entity.pdbx_description
1 polymer ?
#
loop_
_entity_poly.entity_id
_entity_poly.type
_entity_poly.pdbx_seq_one_letter_code
_entity_poly.pdbx_strand_id
1 'polypeptide(L)'
;YELGQVRRLLTEVSLLNECEHPFIASLLRTFEDGAHLYILLELAEGGELLNVLHAAPNGALPELRCQFYAAMVVLAFEYLHELSIAYRDLKPENLLFDAQGYLKLVDFGFATRVADRTWTVCGTPEYLAPEVLMSVGHGVAVDWWTLGVLTYELMMGYPPFEGADPLSLYKDILRNKPRYPRTMGNAAQGVIRQLLTSAPS
;
A
#
# COMPACT_ATOMS: atom_id res chain seq x y z
N TYR A 1 6.89 2.06 -25.04
CA TYR A 1 5.80 1.95 -24.04
C TYR A 1 5.58 0.48 -23.65
N GLU A 2 5.40 -0.46 -24.59
CA GLU A 2 5.20 -1.90 -24.32
C GLU A 2 6.33 -2.59 -23.55
N LEU A 3 7.60 -2.37 -23.92
CA LEU A 3 8.75 -3.00 -23.22
C LEU A 3 8.82 -2.67 -21.71
N GLY A 4 8.31 -1.51 -21.31
CA GLY A 4 8.27 -1.10 -19.91
C GLY A 4 7.21 -1.87 -19.11
N GLN A 5 6.04 -2.13 -19.72
CA GLN A 5 4.97 -2.91 -19.10
C GLN A 5 5.35 -4.39 -18.97
N VAL A 6 5.94 -4.97 -20.02
CA VAL A 6 6.42 -6.37 -19.98
C VAL A 6 7.45 -6.56 -18.87
N ARG A 7 8.41 -5.63 -18.73
CA ARG A 7 9.42 -5.72 -17.66
C ARG A 7 8.79 -5.63 -16.26
N ARG A 8 7.74 -4.81 -16.08
CA ARG A 8 7.01 -4.72 -14.80
C ARG A 8 6.31 -6.03 -14.47
N LEU A 9 5.60 -6.63 -15.44
CA LEU A 9 4.95 -7.92 -15.27
C LEU A 9 5.94 -9.03 -14.91
N LEU A 10 7.09 -9.10 -15.60
CA LEU A 10 8.13 -10.09 -15.28
C LEU A 10 8.72 -9.86 -13.87
N THR A 11 8.82 -8.60 -13.44
CA THR A 11 9.28 -8.26 -12.09
C THR A 11 8.25 -8.69 -11.05
N GLU A 12 6.98 -8.37 -11.28
CA GLU A 12 5.85 -8.79 -10.43
C GLU A 12 5.80 -10.31 -10.25
N VAL A 13 5.85 -11.07 -11.35
CA VAL A 13 5.86 -12.54 -11.31
C VAL A 13 7.06 -13.05 -10.52
N SER A 14 8.26 -12.51 -10.75
CA SER A 14 9.47 -12.92 -10.03
C SER A 14 9.33 -12.70 -8.53
N LEU A 15 8.87 -11.51 -8.12
CA LEU A 15 8.75 -11.15 -6.71
C LEU A 15 7.68 -12.00 -6.01
N LEU A 16 6.50 -12.16 -6.64
CA LEU A 16 5.44 -13.01 -6.10
C LEU A 16 5.86 -14.47 -5.96
N ASN A 17 6.65 -14.99 -6.90
CA ASN A 17 7.16 -16.37 -6.84
C ASN A 17 8.16 -16.59 -5.70
N GLU A 18 8.77 -15.54 -5.18
CA GLU A 18 9.68 -15.58 -4.03
C GLU A 18 8.96 -15.39 -2.68
N CYS A 19 7.68 -15.01 -2.71
CA CYS A 19 6.91 -14.70 -1.51
C CYS A 19 6.08 -15.90 -1.04
N GLU A 20 6.21 -16.23 0.25
CA GLU A 20 5.38 -17.20 0.96
C GLU A 20 5.03 -16.63 2.33
N HIS A 21 3.87 -15.99 2.43
CA HIS A 21 3.41 -15.33 3.65
C HIS A 21 1.88 -15.35 3.74
N PRO A 22 1.26 -15.60 4.91
CA PRO A 22 -0.19 -15.74 5.05
C PRO A 22 -1.00 -14.53 4.54
N PHE A 23 -0.43 -13.32 4.61
CA PHE A 23 -1.10 -12.08 4.20
C PHE A 23 -0.67 -11.53 2.84
N ILE A 24 -0.02 -12.35 2.01
CA ILE A 24 0.32 -12.01 0.62
C ILE A 24 -0.33 -13.06 -0.28
N ALA A 25 -0.96 -12.64 -1.37
CA ALA A 25 -1.56 -13.58 -2.31
C ALA A 25 -0.49 -14.42 -3.00
N SER A 26 -0.69 -15.74 -3.02
CA SER A 26 0.27 -16.68 -3.59
C SER A 26 0.17 -16.72 -5.12
N LEU A 27 1.30 -16.74 -5.81
CA LEU A 27 1.34 -17.07 -7.24
C LEU A 27 1.19 -18.58 -7.43
N LEU A 28 0.10 -19.00 -8.09
CA LEU A 28 -0.15 -20.42 -8.37
C LEU A 28 0.48 -20.86 -9.69
N ARG A 29 0.39 -20.02 -10.72
CA ARG A 29 0.93 -20.32 -12.06
C ARG A 29 0.98 -19.08 -12.95
N THR A 30 1.83 -19.13 -13.97
CA THR A 30 1.79 -18.21 -15.11
C THR A 30 1.53 -18.95 -16.41
N PHE A 31 0.85 -18.30 -17.35
CA PHE A 31 0.60 -18.82 -18.70
C PHE A 31 0.79 -17.72 -19.73
N GLU A 32 0.95 -18.11 -20.99
CA GLU A 32 0.98 -17.18 -22.11
C GLU A 32 0.27 -17.79 -23.32
N ASP A 33 -0.30 -16.93 -24.15
CA ASP A 33 -0.73 -17.26 -25.50
C ASP A 33 -0.13 -16.25 -26.50
N GLY A 34 -0.55 -16.32 -27.78
CA GLY A 34 -0.01 -15.44 -28.81
C GLY A 34 -0.30 -13.94 -28.62
N ALA A 35 -1.13 -13.55 -27.65
CA ALA A 35 -1.57 -12.18 -27.42
C ALA A 35 -1.46 -11.71 -25.95
N HIS A 36 -1.50 -12.61 -24.96
CA HIS A 36 -1.61 -12.25 -23.55
C HIS A 36 -0.69 -13.07 -22.64
N LEU A 37 -0.31 -12.44 -21.52
CA LEU A 37 0.29 -13.08 -20.36
C LEU A 37 -0.78 -13.20 -19.27
N TYR A 38 -0.83 -14.35 -18.60
CA TYR A 38 -1.78 -14.65 -17.55
C TYR A 38 -1.04 -14.97 -16.26
N ILE A 39 -1.46 -14.31 -15.17
CA ILE A 39 -0.96 -14.54 -13.82
C ILE A 39 -2.11 -15.12 -13.01
N LEU A 40 -1.96 -16.37 -12.57
CA LEU A 40 -2.95 -17.06 -11.75
C LEU A 40 -2.52 -16.99 -10.29
N LEU A 41 -3.31 -16.27 -9.49
CA LEU A 41 -3.10 -16.07 -8.06
C LEU A 41 -4.08 -16.90 -7.23
N GLU A 42 -3.75 -17.07 -5.95
CA GLU A 42 -4.69 -17.51 -4.91
C GLU A 42 -5.97 -16.67 -4.93
N LEU A 43 -7.12 -17.33 -4.79
CA LEU A 43 -8.41 -16.65 -4.75
C LEU A 43 -8.69 -16.09 -3.35
N ALA A 44 -8.86 -14.77 -3.25
CA ALA A 44 -9.35 -14.08 -2.06
C ALA A 44 -10.86 -13.79 -2.22
N GLU A 45 -11.70 -14.61 -1.58
CA GLU A 45 -13.16 -14.65 -1.82
C GLU A 45 -13.96 -13.50 -1.18
N GLY A 46 -13.40 -12.81 -0.19
CA GLY A 46 -14.10 -11.81 0.63
C GLY A 46 -14.13 -10.40 0.04
N GLY A 47 -13.56 -10.18 -1.15
CA GLY A 47 -13.56 -8.90 -1.86
C GLY A 47 -12.63 -7.85 -1.26
N GLU A 48 -12.66 -6.65 -1.81
CA GLU A 48 -11.76 -5.54 -1.46
C GLU A 48 -12.11 -4.89 -0.11
N LEU A 49 -11.07 -4.49 0.64
CA LEU A 49 -11.19 -3.66 1.83
C LEU A 49 -11.84 -2.31 1.51
N LEU A 50 -11.62 -1.77 0.31
CA LEU A 50 -12.29 -0.56 -0.16
C LEU A 50 -13.81 -0.66 -0.06
N ASN A 51 -14.40 -1.78 -0.49
CA ASN A 51 -15.85 -1.98 -0.45
C ASN A 51 -16.38 -2.01 0.99
N VAL A 52 -15.60 -2.58 1.91
CA VAL A 52 -15.94 -2.59 3.35
C VAL A 52 -15.86 -1.18 3.94
N LEU A 53 -14.89 -0.37 3.54
CA LEU A 53 -14.78 1.04 3.94
C LEU A 53 -15.98 1.86 3.44
N HIS A 54 -16.32 1.76 2.16
CA HIS A 54 -17.44 2.48 1.55
C HIS A 54 -18.81 2.07 2.10
N ALA A 55 -18.98 0.79 2.46
CA ALA A 55 -20.21 0.30 3.07
C ALA A 55 -20.35 0.67 4.55
N ALA A 56 -19.31 1.25 5.18
CA ALA A 56 -19.37 1.65 6.57
C ALA A 56 -20.36 2.82 6.78
N PRO A 57 -21.20 2.81 7.84
CA PRO A 57 -22.27 3.81 8.02
C PRO A 57 -21.85 5.27 7.99
N ASN A 58 -20.59 5.56 8.35
CA ASN A 58 -20.02 6.90 8.36
C ASN A 58 -18.84 7.05 7.39
N GLY A 59 -18.66 6.09 6.47
CA GLY A 59 -17.48 5.99 5.62
C GLY A 59 -16.19 5.63 6.36
N ALA A 60 -16.26 5.31 7.65
CA ALA A 60 -15.10 5.05 8.51
C ALA A 60 -15.28 3.76 9.32
N LEU A 61 -14.18 3.05 9.54
CA LEU A 61 -14.14 1.81 10.31
C LEU A 61 -13.83 2.08 11.79
N PRO A 62 -14.32 1.23 12.71
CA PRO A 62 -13.94 1.30 14.12
C PRO A 62 -12.44 1.11 14.32
N GLU A 63 -11.86 1.86 15.28
CA GLU A 63 -10.41 1.84 15.57
C GLU A 63 -9.84 0.42 15.76
N LEU A 64 -10.55 -0.47 16.46
CA LEU A 64 -10.12 -1.85 16.66
C LEU A 64 -10.01 -2.64 15.34
N ARG A 65 -10.90 -2.37 14.38
CA ARG A 65 -10.87 -3.02 13.06
C ARG A 65 -9.71 -2.47 12.23
N CYS A 66 -9.49 -1.15 12.26
CA CYS A 66 -8.33 -0.53 11.62
C CYS A 66 -7.02 -1.07 12.18
N GLN A 67 -6.92 -1.22 13.51
CA GLN A 67 -5.76 -1.79 14.17
C GLN A 67 -5.49 -3.22 13.72
N PHE A 68 -6.53 -4.05 13.62
CA PHE A 68 -6.41 -5.43 13.16
C PHE A 68 -5.86 -5.48 11.73
N TYR A 69 -6.43 -4.72 10.81
CA TYR A 69 -5.96 -4.66 9.41
C TYR A 69 -4.55 -4.08 9.29
N ALA A 70 -4.23 -3.00 10.01
CA ALA A 70 -2.90 -2.42 10.02
C ALA A 70 -1.85 -3.42 10.53
N ALA A 71 -2.15 -4.21 11.56
CA ALA A 71 -1.23 -5.22 12.08
C ALA A 71 -0.90 -6.31 11.04
N MET A 72 -1.85 -6.67 10.19
CA MET A 72 -1.62 -7.64 9.12
C MET A 72 -0.70 -7.08 8.03
N VAL A 73 -0.91 -5.81 7.67
CA VAL A 73 -0.06 -5.11 6.71
C VAL A 73 1.36 -4.93 7.27
N VAL A 74 1.51 -4.63 8.57
CA VAL A 74 2.82 -4.58 9.24
C VAL A 74 3.58 -5.89 9.07
N LEU A 75 2.93 -7.04 9.31
CA LEU A 75 3.55 -8.35 9.18
C LEU A 75 3.92 -8.67 7.72
N ALA A 76 3.06 -8.32 6.76
CA ALA A 76 3.37 -8.47 5.34
C ALA A 76 4.56 -7.59 4.91
N PHE A 77 4.64 -6.36 5.41
CA PHE A 77 5.75 -5.45 5.12
C PHE A 77 7.06 -5.90 5.78
N GLU A 78 7.04 -6.33 7.03
CA GLU A 78 8.22 -6.89 7.69
C GLU A 78 8.82 -8.02 6.85
N TYR A 79 7.99 -8.98 6.42
CA TYR A 79 8.40 -10.07 5.54
C TYR A 79 8.99 -9.59 4.21
N LEU A 80 8.32 -8.66 3.51
CA LEU A 80 8.82 -8.13 2.23
C LEU A 80 10.14 -7.37 2.41
N HIS A 81 10.27 -6.60 3.48
CA HIS A 81 11.43 -5.77 3.75
C HIS A 81 12.66 -6.64 4.11
N GLU A 82 12.47 -7.78 4.77
CA GLU A 82 13.53 -8.80 4.96
C GLU A 82 14.08 -9.33 3.63
N LEU A 83 13.23 -9.44 2.61
CA LEU A 83 13.62 -9.79 1.24
C LEU A 83 14.16 -8.60 0.43
N SER A 84 14.30 -7.43 1.06
CA SER A 84 14.65 -6.16 0.42
C SER A 84 13.65 -5.74 -0.66
N ILE A 85 12.36 -6.07 -0.51
CA ILE A 85 11.29 -5.72 -1.44
C ILE A 85 10.52 -4.53 -0.87
N ALA A 86 10.39 -3.46 -1.66
CA ALA A 86 9.45 -2.37 -1.39
C ALA A 86 8.17 -2.59 -2.20
N TYR A 87 7.01 -2.51 -1.57
CA TYR A 87 5.71 -2.80 -2.20
C TYR A 87 5.16 -1.62 -3.01
N ARG A 88 5.16 -0.41 -2.41
CA ARG A 88 4.94 0.90 -3.06
C ARG A 88 3.56 1.20 -3.66
N ASP A 89 2.55 0.34 -3.47
CA ASP A 89 1.16 0.64 -3.89
C ASP A 89 0.10 0.22 -2.86
N LEU A 90 0.38 0.42 -1.56
CA LEU A 90 -0.61 0.12 -0.53
C LEU A 90 -1.80 1.09 -0.65
N LYS A 91 -2.99 0.52 -0.70
CA LYS A 91 -4.30 1.19 -0.69
C LYS A 91 -5.41 0.16 -0.43
N PRO A 92 -6.63 0.56 -0.03
CA PRO A 92 -7.71 -0.38 0.27
C PRO A 92 -8.09 -1.32 -0.89
N GLU A 93 -7.87 -0.90 -2.13
CA GLU A 93 -8.12 -1.68 -3.35
C GLU A 93 -7.21 -2.90 -3.47
N ASN A 94 -5.97 -2.78 -2.99
CA ASN A 94 -4.96 -3.83 -3.10
C ASN A 94 -4.94 -4.76 -1.87
N LEU A 95 -5.98 -4.69 -1.03
CA LEU A 95 -6.16 -5.51 0.15
C LEU A 95 -7.47 -6.28 0.02
N LEU A 96 -7.37 -7.59 -0.25
CA LEU A 96 -8.53 -8.46 -0.40
C LEU A 96 -8.73 -9.31 0.84
N PHE A 97 -9.97 -9.66 1.16
CA PHE A 97 -10.27 -10.61 2.22
C PHE A 97 -10.24 -12.05 1.70
N ASP A 98 -9.64 -12.96 2.47
CA ASP A 98 -9.86 -14.39 2.30
C ASP A 98 -11.20 -14.84 2.91
N ALA A 99 -11.51 -16.13 2.79
CA ALA A 99 -12.74 -16.72 3.32
C ALA A 99 -12.84 -16.70 4.86
N GLN A 100 -11.74 -16.45 5.57
CA GLN A 100 -11.71 -16.33 7.03
C GLN A 100 -11.78 -14.86 7.49
N GLY A 101 -11.75 -13.90 6.56
CA GLY A 101 -11.79 -12.48 6.85
C GLY A 101 -10.41 -11.86 7.15
N TYR A 102 -9.32 -12.55 6.80
CA TYR A 102 -7.95 -12.03 6.85
C TYR A 102 -7.60 -11.35 5.53
N LEU A 103 -6.81 -10.28 5.59
CA LEU A 103 -6.28 -9.58 4.43
C LEU A 103 -5.20 -10.38 3.70
N LYS A 104 -5.25 -10.27 2.37
CA LYS A 104 -4.25 -10.67 1.39
C LYS A 104 -3.83 -9.43 0.61
N LEU A 105 -2.54 -9.10 0.66
CA LEU A 105 -1.92 -8.10 -0.21
C LEU A 105 -1.85 -8.67 -1.64
N VAL A 106 -2.37 -7.92 -2.59
CA VAL A 106 -2.38 -8.27 -4.03
C VAL A 106 -1.68 -7.18 -4.86
N ASP A 107 -1.56 -7.38 -6.17
CA ASP A 107 -0.97 -6.42 -7.14
C ASP A 107 0.46 -5.98 -6.79
N PHE A 108 1.45 -6.65 -7.39
CA PHE A 108 2.87 -6.34 -7.20
C PHE A 108 3.42 -5.50 -8.37
N GLY A 109 2.56 -4.85 -9.16
CA GLY A 109 2.94 -4.13 -10.37
C GLY A 109 3.89 -2.94 -10.14
N PHE A 110 3.91 -2.39 -8.91
CA PHE A 110 4.90 -1.38 -8.48
C PHE A 110 5.93 -1.91 -7.47
N ALA A 111 5.86 -3.17 -7.08
CA ALA A 111 6.85 -3.75 -6.17
C ALA A 111 8.23 -3.80 -6.84
N THR A 112 9.29 -3.66 -6.05
CA THR A 112 10.66 -3.79 -6.57
C THR A 112 11.64 -4.18 -5.47
N ARG A 113 12.70 -4.89 -5.85
CA ARG A 113 13.81 -5.15 -4.94
C ARG A 113 14.69 -3.91 -4.85
N VAL A 114 14.95 -3.43 -3.63
CA VAL A 114 15.75 -2.25 -3.35
C VAL A 114 17.02 -2.66 -2.62
N ALA A 115 18.17 -2.50 -3.28
CA ALA A 115 19.47 -2.77 -2.65
C ALA A 115 19.92 -1.63 -1.72
N ASP A 116 19.68 -0.38 -2.13
CA ASP A 116 19.94 0.83 -1.33
C ASP A 116 18.81 1.83 -1.58
N ARG A 117 18.69 2.29 -2.84
CA ARG A 117 17.61 3.20 -3.26
C ARG A 117 17.07 2.86 -4.65
N THR A 118 15.84 3.31 -4.91
CA THR A 118 15.22 3.40 -6.24
C THR A 118 14.67 4.81 -6.46
N TRP A 119 14.53 5.22 -7.73
CA TRP A 119 14.16 6.59 -8.11
C TRP A 119 12.86 6.68 -8.92
N THR A 120 12.22 5.54 -9.20
CA THR A 120 10.98 5.50 -9.97
C THR A 120 9.84 6.11 -9.17
N VAL A 121 9.27 7.20 -9.68
CA VAL A 121 8.02 7.76 -9.14
C VAL A 121 6.85 6.87 -9.58
N CYS A 122 6.26 6.14 -8.64
CA CYS A 122 5.11 5.27 -8.85
C CYS A 122 4.29 5.14 -7.56
N GLY A 123 3.09 4.58 -7.67
CA GLY A 123 2.12 4.50 -6.60
C GLY A 123 0.90 5.37 -6.88
N THR A 124 -0.08 5.25 -5.99
CA THR A 124 -1.34 6.01 -6.04
C THR A 124 -1.11 7.42 -5.45
N PRO A 125 -1.53 8.52 -6.14
CA PRO A 125 -1.13 9.90 -5.78
C PRO A 125 -1.30 10.30 -4.31
N GLU A 126 -2.40 9.91 -3.68
CA GLU A 126 -2.79 10.20 -2.29
C GLU A 126 -1.90 9.48 -1.26
N TYR A 127 -1.22 8.41 -1.71
CA TYR A 127 -0.37 7.53 -0.92
C TYR A 127 1.12 7.82 -1.09
N LEU A 128 1.52 8.71 -2.01
CA LEU A 128 2.93 8.99 -2.29
C LEU A 128 3.63 9.62 -1.09
N ALA A 129 4.78 9.06 -0.73
CA ALA A 129 5.65 9.64 0.28
C ALA A 129 6.37 10.91 -0.26
N PRO A 130 6.72 11.89 0.61
CA PRO A 130 7.38 13.13 0.20
C PRO A 130 8.68 12.90 -0.59
N GLU A 131 9.50 11.93 -0.18
CA GLU A 131 10.76 11.58 -0.84
C GLU A 131 10.59 10.99 -2.25
N VAL A 132 9.44 10.35 -2.51
CA VAL A 132 9.09 9.86 -3.85
C VAL A 132 8.77 11.06 -4.75
N LEU A 133 7.98 12.02 -4.26
CA LEU A 133 7.64 13.26 -4.98
C LEU A 133 8.87 14.13 -5.25
N MET A 134 9.81 14.20 -4.30
CA MET A 134 11.05 14.95 -4.44
C MET A 134 12.09 14.25 -5.33
N SER A 135 11.87 12.99 -5.72
CA SER A 135 12.78 12.20 -6.56
C SER A 135 14.22 12.09 -6.00
N VAL A 136 14.37 12.08 -4.67
CA VAL A 136 15.67 12.03 -3.97
C VAL A 136 16.20 10.61 -3.74
N GLY A 137 15.52 9.62 -4.31
CA GLY A 137 15.77 8.20 -4.09
C GLY A 137 15.14 7.72 -2.79
N HIS A 138 14.49 6.56 -2.84
CA HIS A 138 13.72 6.00 -1.72
C HIS A 138 13.96 4.49 -1.56
N GLY A 139 13.73 4.00 -0.35
CA GLY A 139 13.85 2.59 0.03
C GLY A 139 12.52 1.99 0.46
N VAL A 140 12.58 0.88 1.22
CA VAL A 140 11.40 0.21 1.79
C VAL A 140 10.58 1.10 2.74
N ALA A 141 11.18 2.17 3.26
CA ALA A 141 10.54 3.05 4.23
C ALA A 141 9.29 3.79 3.70
N VAL A 142 9.14 3.91 2.38
CA VAL A 142 7.93 4.49 1.76
C VAL A 142 6.69 3.66 2.05
N ASP A 143 6.83 2.36 2.31
CA ASP A 143 5.72 1.49 2.69
C ASP A 143 5.19 1.84 4.09
N TRP A 144 6.06 2.29 5.01
CA TRP A 144 5.60 2.76 6.32
C TRP A 144 4.81 4.07 6.22
N TRP A 145 5.17 4.95 5.29
CA TRP A 145 4.37 6.13 4.98
C TRP A 145 2.98 5.73 4.46
N THR A 146 2.92 4.81 3.49
CA THR A 146 1.64 4.36 2.92
C THR A 146 0.77 3.66 3.96
N LEU A 147 1.35 2.94 4.93
CA LEU A 147 0.63 2.39 6.09
C LEU A 147 0.00 3.50 6.95
N GLY A 148 0.71 4.61 7.15
CA GLY A 148 0.19 5.79 7.85
C GLY A 148 -1.03 6.39 7.13
N VAL A 149 -0.95 6.51 5.81
CA VAL A 149 -2.06 6.98 4.95
C VAL A 149 -3.24 6.02 5.04
N LEU A 150 -3.02 4.70 4.87
CA LEU A 150 -4.06 3.68 4.95
C LEU A 150 -4.76 3.71 6.32
N THR A 151 -3.99 3.70 7.41
CA THR A 151 -4.56 3.65 8.76
C THR A 151 -5.41 4.88 9.05
N TYR A 152 -4.97 6.05 8.59
CA TYR A 152 -5.76 7.28 8.67
C TYR A 152 -7.05 7.16 7.85
N GLU A 153 -6.95 6.73 6.59
CA GLU A 153 -8.11 6.61 5.68
C GLU A 153 -9.15 5.64 6.21
N LEU A 154 -8.74 4.47 6.72
CA LEU A 154 -9.68 3.50 7.31
C LEU A 154 -10.43 4.09 8.52
N MET A 155 -9.79 4.96 9.31
CA MET A 155 -10.40 5.58 10.49
C MET A 155 -11.25 6.80 10.18
N MET A 156 -10.97 7.50 9.08
CA MET A 156 -11.58 8.78 8.76
C MET A 156 -12.52 8.75 7.56
N GLY A 157 -12.37 7.74 6.69
CA GLY A 157 -13.07 7.61 5.42
C GLY A 157 -12.52 8.44 4.28
N TYR A 158 -11.39 9.11 4.49
CA TYR A 158 -10.70 9.93 3.51
C TYR A 158 -9.21 10.00 3.86
N PRO A 159 -8.30 10.17 2.88
CA PRO A 159 -6.86 10.23 3.12
C PRO A 159 -6.46 11.48 3.93
N PRO A 160 -5.28 11.46 4.59
CA PRO A 160 -4.78 12.58 5.39
C PRO A 160 -4.39 13.83 4.58
N PHE A 161 -4.15 13.66 3.27
CA PHE A 161 -3.77 14.72 2.34
C PHE A 161 -4.78 14.76 1.19
N GLU A 162 -5.26 15.97 0.88
CA GLU A 162 -6.26 16.18 -0.16
C GLU A 162 -5.87 17.39 -1.01
N GLY A 163 -6.27 17.36 -2.29
CA GLY A 163 -6.05 18.45 -3.21
C GLY A 163 -7.16 18.52 -4.25
N ALA A 164 -7.54 19.74 -4.64
CA ALA A 164 -8.49 19.94 -5.73
C ALA A 164 -7.89 19.54 -7.10
N ASP A 165 -6.57 19.50 -7.18
CA ASP A 165 -5.78 19.09 -8.33
C ASP A 165 -4.46 18.40 -7.87
N PRO A 166 -3.79 17.62 -8.73
CA PRO A 166 -2.57 16.91 -8.36
C PRO A 166 -1.46 17.79 -7.78
N LEU A 167 -1.27 19.02 -8.28
CA LEU A 167 -0.23 19.91 -7.76
C LEU A 167 -0.58 20.40 -6.35
N SER A 168 -1.85 20.64 -6.07
CA SER A 168 -2.31 21.00 -4.72
C SER A 168 -2.14 19.85 -3.73
N LEU A 169 -2.45 18.61 -4.13
CA LEU A 169 -2.24 17.40 -3.33
C LEU A 169 -0.75 17.22 -3.01
N TYR A 170 0.12 17.30 -4.02
CA TYR A 170 1.56 17.16 -3.81
C TYR A 170 2.12 18.25 -2.89
N LYS A 171 1.63 19.49 -3.00
CA LYS A 171 2.00 20.56 -2.06
C LYS A 171 1.57 20.24 -0.63
N ASP A 172 0.42 19.58 -0.44
CA ASP A 172 -0.08 19.22 0.89
C ASP A 172 0.73 18.08 1.51
N ILE A 173 1.04 17.05 0.73
CA ILE A 173 1.94 15.94 1.12
C ILE A 173 3.31 16.50 1.53
N LEU A 174 3.90 17.38 0.72
CA LEU A 174 5.21 17.99 0.99
C LEU A 174 5.20 18.92 2.21
N ARG A 175 4.05 19.54 2.53
CA ARG A 175 3.88 20.33 3.75
C ARG A 175 3.79 19.46 4.99
N ASN A 176 3.32 18.22 4.85
CA ASN A 176 3.16 17.22 5.89
C ASN A 176 2.48 17.78 7.16
N LYS A 177 1.29 18.36 7.01
CA LYS A 177 0.48 18.88 8.11
C LYS A 177 -0.92 18.25 8.13
N PRO A 178 -1.02 16.91 8.24
CA PRO A 178 -2.31 16.24 8.31
C PRO A 178 -3.09 16.71 9.55
N ARG A 179 -4.42 16.78 9.42
CA ARG A 179 -5.31 17.16 10.52
C ARG A 179 -5.71 15.91 11.29
N TYR A 180 -5.63 15.95 12.62
CA TYR A 180 -6.03 14.83 13.47
C TYR A 180 -7.30 15.20 14.27
N PRO A 181 -8.47 14.68 13.90
CA PRO A 181 -9.71 14.96 14.60
C PRO A 181 -9.71 14.40 16.03
N ARG A 182 -10.45 15.05 16.93
CA ARG A 182 -10.59 14.60 18.33
C ARG A 182 -11.31 13.24 18.46
N THR A 183 -12.00 12.81 17.41
CA THR A 183 -12.65 11.49 17.33
C THR A 183 -11.64 10.35 17.18
N MET A 184 -10.43 10.63 16.71
CA MET A 184 -9.35 9.65 16.61
C MET A 184 -8.66 9.51 17.99
N GLY A 185 -8.50 8.28 18.47
CA GLY A 185 -7.84 8.01 19.74
C GLY A 185 -6.40 8.53 19.80
N ASN A 186 -5.95 8.95 20.99
CA ASN A 186 -4.61 9.51 21.17
C ASN A 186 -3.49 8.53 20.75
N ALA A 187 -3.70 7.22 20.97
CA ALA A 187 -2.76 6.18 20.55
C ALA A 187 -2.67 6.10 19.02
N ALA A 188 -3.81 6.03 18.33
CA ALA A 188 -3.87 6.04 16.87
C ALA A 188 -3.21 7.29 16.26
N GLN A 189 -3.51 8.49 16.82
CA GLN A 189 -2.84 9.72 16.41
C GLN A 189 -1.32 9.64 16.59
N GLY A 190 -0.85 9.07 17.71
CA GLY A 190 0.58 8.90 17.99
C GLY A 190 1.29 7.98 17.01
N VAL A 191 0.66 6.88 16.62
CA VAL A 191 1.20 5.93 15.62
C VAL A 191 1.19 6.56 14.22
N ILE A 192 0.06 7.10 13.77
CA ILE A 192 -0.05 7.70 12.44
C ILE A 192 0.91 8.88 12.27
N ARG A 193 1.11 9.71 13.30
CA ARG A 193 2.12 10.80 13.25
C ARG A 193 3.53 10.29 13.05
N GLN A 194 3.89 9.17 13.67
CA GLN A 194 5.22 8.59 13.51
C GLN A 194 5.40 7.98 12.13
N LEU A 195 4.38 7.30 11.60
CA LEU A 195 4.39 6.75 10.24
C LEU A 195 4.44 7.86 9.16
N LEU A 196 3.70 8.96 9.36
CA LEU A 196 3.69 10.12 8.46
C LEU A 196 4.85 11.09 8.78
N THR A 197 6.04 10.58 9.04
CA THR A 197 7.25 11.40 9.22
C THR A 197 8.03 11.46 7.92
N SER A 198 8.31 12.67 7.44
CA SER A 198 9.17 12.87 6.27
C SER A 198 10.62 12.55 6.61
N ALA A 199 11.31 11.78 5.77
CA ALA A 199 12.71 11.35 5.96
C ALA A 199 12.94 10.58 7.27
N PRO A 200 12.56 9.29 7.34
CA PRO A 200 12.91 8.44 8.47
C PRO A 200 14.45 8.41 8.61
N SER A 201 14.91 8.82 9.80
CA SER A 201 16.32 8.86 10.21
C SER A 201 16.93 7.47 10.35
#